data_AF-A0ABD5AZU9-F1
#
_entry.id   AF-A0ABD5AZU9-F1
#
_cell.length_a   1.000
_cell.length_b   1.000
_cell.length_c   1.000
_cell.angle_alpha   90.00
_cell.angle_beta   90.00
_cell.angle_gamma   90.00
#
_symmetry.space_group_name_H-M   'P 1'
#
loop_
_entity.id
_entity.type
_entity.pdbx_description
1 polymer ?
#
loop_
_entity_poly.entity_id
_entity_poly.type
_entity_poly.pdbx_seq_one_letter_code
_entity_poly.pdbx_strand_id
1 'polypeptide(L)'
;MKKYLFLISATVFLAGCDAMNYGTYNRFPRYPSYPGSNNTSMANTEREYNELLKTYKPETEAVLNDLLNSTDPNAVNTSIVIKNESSCNMVFTISGSNGFKRIPIGTGQVGYAMISKGTYTLSANVCQKVYRETTNIRSSQQLSLK
;
A
#
# COMPACT_ATOMS: atom_id res chain seq x y z
N MET A 1 -47.52 -34.43 43.12
CA MET A 1 -46.90 -35.48 42.30
C MET A 1 -45.77 -34.85 41.49
N LYS A 2 -44.51 -35.09 41.89
CA LYS A 2 -43.32 -34.53 41.24
C LYS A 2 -43.05 -35.27 39.92
N LYS A 3 -42.93 -34.54 38.81
CA LYS A 3 -42.41 -35.08 37.54
C LYS A 3 -41.16 -34.30 37.18
N TYR A 4 -40.02 -34.96 37.34
CA TYR A 4 -38.72 -34.48 36.93
C TYR A 4 -38.64 -34.60 35.41
N LEU A 5 -38.43 -33.47 34.73
CA LEU A 5 -38.13 -33.44 33.30
C LEU A 5 -36.62 -33.35 33.12
N PHE A 6 -36.06 -34.39 32.52
CA PHE A 6 -34.65 -34.58 32.23
C PHE A 6 -34.15 -33.52 31.23
N LEU A 7 -32.99 -32.94 31.55
CA LEU A 7 -32.14 -32.14 30.66
C LEU A 7 -31.44 -33.08 29.67
N ILE A 8 -31.58 -32.82 28.36
CA ILE A 8 -30.61 -33.25 27.36
C ILE A 8 -30.23 -32.04 26.51
N SER A 9 -29.02 -31.56 26.77
CA SER A 9 -28.30 -30.54 26.00
C SER A 9 -27.89 -31.12 24.64
N ALA A 10 -28.38 -30.54 23.55
CA ALA A 10 -27.83 -30.73 22.22
C ALA A 10 -27.12 -29.44 21.80
N THR A 11 -25.83 -29.34 22.12
CA THR A 11 -24.92 -28.33 21.57
C THR A 11 -24.57 -28.74 20.13
N VAL A 12 -25.18 -28.07 19.15
CA VAL A 12 -24.71 -28.13 17.76
C VAL A 12 -23.76 -26.97 17.54
N PHE A 13 -22.49 -27.31 17.34
CA PHE A 13 -21.44 -26.37 16.95
C PHE A 13 -21.66 -25.84 15.53
N LEU A 14 -21.45 -24.54 15.36
CA LEU A 14 -21.31 -23.82 14.10
C LEU A 14 -20.08 -24.28 13.31
N ALA A 15 -20.20 -24.44 11.99
CA ALA A 15 -19.18 -24.03 11.01
C ALA A 15 -19.69 -24.22 9.57
N GLY A 16 -19.93 -23.11 8.88
CA GLY A 16 -20.22 -23.09 7.45
C GLY A 16 -20.30 -21.65 6.95
N CYS A 17 -19.14 -21.00 6.77
CA CYS A 17 -19.04 -19.82 5.93
C CYS A 17 -18.73 -20.29 4.52
N ASP A 18 -19.75 -20.39 3.66
CA ASP A 18 -19.53 -20.56 2.23
C ASP A 18 -18.98 -19.24 1.68
N ALA A 19 -17.67 -19.25 1.39
CA ALA A 19 -17.03 -18.17 0.66
C ALA A 19 -17.54 -18.19 -0.79
N MET A 20 -18.52 -17.33 -1.08
CA MET A 20 -19.00 -17.06 -2.44
C MET A 20 -17.83 -16.51 -3.27
N ASN A 21 -17.41 -17.30 -4.26
CA ASN A 21 -16.42 -16.96 -5.26
C ASN A 21 -17.03 -15.93 -6.22
N TYR A 22 -16.80 -14.65 -5.96
CA TYR A 22 -17.13 -13.60 -6.92
C TYR A 22 -16.05 -13.54 -8.00
N GLY A 23 -16.56 -13.67 -9.23
CA GLY A 23 -15.84 -13.75 -10.48
C GLY A 23 -14.62 -12.83 -10.59
N THR A 24 -13.59 -13.43 -11.16
CA THR A 24 -12.40 -12.81 -11.72
C THR A 24 -12.76 -11.67 -12.68
N TYR A 25 -12.53 -10.42 -12.24
CA TYR A 25 -12.31 -9.30 -13.14
C TYR A 25 -11.07 -8.51 -12.73
N ASN A 26 -10.32 -8.14 -13.76
CA ASN A 26 -9.18 -7.21 -13.84
C ASN A 26 -7.81 -7.79 -13.47
N ARG A 27 -7.10 -8.22 -14.53
CA ARG A 27 -5.64 -8.40 -14.55
C ARG A 27 -4.97 -7.03 -14.38
N PHE A 28 -4.65 -6.67 -13.14
CA PHE A 28 -3.59 -5.71 -12.88
C PHE A 28 -2.25 -6.32 -13.32
N PRO A 29 -1.28 -5.51 -13.81
CA PRO A 29 0.07 -6.00 -14.05
C PRO A 29 0.62 -6.62 -12.77
N ARG A 30 1.00 -7.90 -12.83
CA ARG A 30 1.58 -8.63 -11.71
C ARG A 30 2.97 -8.05 -11.43
N TYR A 31 3.06 -7.11 -10.50
CA TYR A 31 4.32 -6.79 -9.86
C TYR A 31 4.90 -8.07 -9.25
N PRO A 32 6.22 -8.35 -9.35
CA PRO A 32 6.81 -9.49 -8.68
C PRO A 32 6.51 -9.42 -7.18
N SER A 33 5.74 -10.40 -6.70
CA SER A 33 5.41 -10.57 -5.28
C SER A 33 6.62 -11.15 -4.58
N TYR A 34 7.46 -10.30 -4.02
CA TYR A 34 8.56 -10.74 -3.17
C TYR A 34 8.00 -11.13 -1.79
N PRO A 35 8.37 -12.28 -1.21
CA PRO A 35 7.92 -12.67 0.12
C PRO A 35 8.34 -11.58 1.11
N GLY A 36 7.43 -11.18 2.00
CA GLY A 36 7.70 -10.24 3.09
C GLY A 36 8.77 -10.80 4.02
N SER A 37 10.03 -10.59 3.66
CA SER A 37 11.18 -10.93 4.47
C SER A 37 11.52 -9.70 5.30
N ASN A 38 11.48 -9.85 6.63
CA ASN A 38 11.92 -8.84 7.59
C ASN A 38 13.44 -8.56 7.53
N ASN A 39 14.12 -8.96 6.45
CA ASN A 39 15.54 -8.70 6.24
C ASN A 39 15.71 -7.29 5.69
N THR A 40 15.96 -6.34 6.59
CA THR A 40 16.22 -4.93 6.28
C THR A 40 17.58 -4.67 5.61
N SER A 41 18.13 -5.66 4.89
CA SER A 41 19.44 -5.56 4.25
C SER A 41 19.41 -4.55 3.11
N MET A 42 20.35 -3.60 3.13
CA MET A 42 20.54 -2.60 2.06
C MET A 42 20.72 -3.26 0.69
N ALA A 43 21.40 -4.41 0.62
CA ALA A 43 21.62 -5.12 -0.64
C ALA A 43 20.31 -5.64 -1.26
N ASN A 44 19.32 -5.98 -0.43
CA ASN A 44 18.01 -6.41 -0.92
C ASN A 44 17.20 -5.22 -1.42
N THR A 45 17.20 -4.11 -0.68
CA THR A 45 16.55 -2.85 -1.10
C THR A 45 17.14 -2.35 -2.42
N GLU A 46 18.47 -2.39 -2.57
CA GLU A 46 19.16 -1.95 -3.78
C GLU A 46 18.80 -2.81 -4.99
N ARG A 47 18.72 -4.13 -4.83
CA ARG A 47 18.29 -5.03 -5.90
C ARG A 47 16.87 -4.70 -6.36
N GLU A 48 15.97 -4.56 -5.40
CA GLU A 48 14.56 -4.24 -5.67
C GLU A 48 14.40 -2.89 -6.37
N TYR A 49 15.12 -1.87 -5.90
CA TYR A 49 15.18 -0.56 -6.53
C TYR A 49 15.57 -0.66 -8.01
N ASN A 50 16.66 -1.37 -8.31
CA ASN A 50 17.19 -1.53 -9.67
C ASN A 50 16.25 -2.31 -10.60
N GLU A 51 15.49 -3.26 -10.07
CA GLU A 51 14.48 -4.00 -10.84
C GLU A 51 13.28 -3.13 -11.18
N LEU A 52 12.75 -2.40 -10.19
CA LEU A 52 11.58 -1.55 -10.38
C LEU A 52 11.88 -0.36 -11.29
N LEU A 53 13.08 0.24 -11.18
CA LEU A 53 13.49 1.39 -11.97
C LEU A 53 13.38 1.14 -13.49
N LYS A 54 13.61 -0.10 -13.94
CA LYS A 54 13.52 -0.48 -15.37
C LYS A 54 12.11 -0.39 -15.94
N THR A 55 11.10 -0.52 -15.08
CA THR A 55 9.68 -0.57 -15.47
C THR A 55 8.88 0.62 -14.98
N TYR A 56 9.45 1.41 -14.05
CA TYR A 56 8.81 2.56 -13.47
C TYR A 56 8.58 3.64 -14.54
N LYS A 57 7.31 4.06 -14.66
CA LYS A 57 6.91 5.17 -15.50
C LYS A 57 6.34 6.27 -14.61
N PRO A 58 7.00 7.42 -14.52
CA PRO A 58 6.52 8.52 -13.68
C PRO A 58 5.23 9.13 -14.25
N GLU A 59 4.28 9.45 -13.36
CA GLU A 59 3.01 10.11 -13.70
C GLU A 59 3.12 11.65 -13.52
N THR A 60 4.21 12.25 -14.02
CA THR A 60 4.64 13.62 -13.65
C THR A 60 3.58 14.67 -13.95
N GLU A 61 2.97 14.62 -15.13
CA GLU A 61 1.96 15.58 -15.56
C GLU A 61 0.71 15.51 -14.68
N ALA A 62 0.20 14.30 -14.42
CA ALA A 62 -1.00 14.12 -13.61
C ALA A 62 -0.78 14.59 -12.16
N VAL A 63 0.40 14.29 -11.59
CA VAL A 63 0.77 14.76 -10.25
C VAL A 63 0.91 16.28 -10.22
N LEU A 64 1.62 16.88 -11.17
CA LEU A 64 1.78 18.33 -11.22
C LEU A 64 0.43 19.05 -11.36
N ASN A 65 -0.45 18.52 -12.20
CA ASN A 65 -1.80 19.05 -12.37
C ASN A 65 -2.63 18.96 -11.08
N ASP A 66 -2.55 17.86 -10.32
CA ASP A 66 -3.21 17.75 -9.01
C ASP A 66 -2.62 18.75 -8.02
N LEU A 67 -1.29 18.85 -7.92
CA LEU A 67 -0.63 19.79 -7.00
C LEU A 67 -1.00 21.26 -7.26
N LEU A 68 -1.18 21.64 -8.53
CA LEU A 68 -1.50 23.01 -8.91
C LEU A 68 -3.01 23.30 -8.89
N ASN A 69 -3.85 22.30 -9.15
CA ASN A 69 -5.28 22.51 -9.42
C ASN A 69 -6.22 21.69 -8.52
N SER A 70 -5.76 21.02 -7.45
CA SER A 70 -6.65 20.24 -6.58
C SER A 70 -7.55 21.13 -5.72
N THR A 71 -8.60 21.68 -6.32
CA THR A 71 -9.69 22.38 -5.62
C THR A 71 -11.00 21.61 -5.67
N ASP A 72 -11.07 20.50 -6.44
CA ASP A 72 -12.27 19.69 -6.55
C ASP A 72 -12.42 18.72 -5.36
N PRO A 73 -13.39 18.92 -4.46
CA PRO A 73 -13.63 18.00 -3.35
C PRO A 73 -14.12 16.63 -3.82
N ASN A 74 -14.73 16.54 -5.00
CA ASN A 74 -15.32 15.31 -5.54
C ASN A 74 -14.32 14.45 -6.33
N ALA A 75 -13.11 14.95 -6.60
CA ALA A 75 -12.08 14.19 -7.29
C ALA A 75 -11.82 12.85 -6.57
N VAL A 76 -11.81 11.75 -7.33
CA VAL A 76 -11.59 10.40 -6.77
C VAL A 76 -10.12 10.15 -6.49
N ASN A 77 -9.22 10.80 -7.24
CA ASN A 77 -7.78 10.64 -7.14
C ASN A 77 -7.11 11.88 -6.55
N THR A 78 -5.91 11.70 -6.05
CA THR A 78 -5.01 12.76 -5.60
C THR A 78 -3.56 12.28 -5.66
N SER A 79 -2.62 13.19 -5.49
CA SER A 79 -1.19 12.90 -5.58
C SER A 79 -0.54 12.64 -4.22
N ILE A 80 0.54 11.87 -4.25
CA ILE A 80 1.49 11.77 -3.14
C ILE A 80 2.89 12.02 -3.68
N VAL A 81 3.64 12.86 -2.96
CA VAL A 81 5.02 13.24 -3.27
C VAL A 81 5.90 12.79 -2.12
N ILE A 82 6.96 12.05 -2.43
CA ILE A 82 7.88 11.49 -1.44
C ILE A 82 9.29 11.94 -1.78
N LYS A 83 9.93 12.66 -0.86
CA LYS A 83 11.32 13.06 -0.95
C LYS A 83 12.20 12.09 -0.17
N ASN A 84 13.16 11.47 -0.84
CA ASN A 84 14.20 10.69 -0.20
C ASN A 84 15.35 11.62 0.19
N GLU A 85 15.37 12.07 1.44
CA GLU A 85 16.48 12.85 2.00
C GLU A 85 17.57 11.98 2.63
N SER A 86 17.41 10.66 2.59
CA SER A 86 18.40 9.71 3.10
C SER A 86 19.56 9.53 2.12
N SER A 87 20.64 8.88 2.61
CA SER A 87 21.82 8.52 1.80
C SER A 87 21.70 7.19 1.06
N CYS A 88 20.51 6.56 1.03
CA CYS A 88 20.30 5.24 0.41
C CYS A 88 19.17 5.29 -0.61
N ASN A 89 19.25 4.47 -1.65
CA ASN A 89 18.08 4.22 -2.50
C ASN A 89 17.00 3.51 -1.67
N MET A 90 15.75 3.79 -1.98
CA MET A 90 14.61 3.16 -1.32
C MET A 90 13.52 2.77 -2.30
N VAL A 91 12.69 1.83 -1.88
CA VAL A 91 11.40 1.57 -2.54
C VAL A 91 10.30 1.98 -1.58
N PHE A 92 9.52 2.96 -1.98
CA PHE A 92 8.37 3.43 -1.24
C PHE A 92 7.13 2.66 -1.68
N THR A 93 6.47 2.00 -0.75
CA THR A 93 5.29 1.16 -0.98
C THR A 93 4.06 1.84 -0.41
N ILE A 94 3.02 1.93 -1.23
CA ILE A 94 1.68 2.40 -0.87
C ILE A 94 0.76 1.21 -1.01
N SER A 95 0.12 0.79 0.08
CA SER A 95 -0.77 -0.38 0.10
C SER A 95 -2.08 -0.03 0.80
N GLY A 96 -3.20 -0.23 0.11
CA GLY A 96 -4.54 -0.02 0.66
C GLY A 96 -5.58 -0.80 -0.13
N SER A 97 -6.84 -0.75 0.31
CA SER A 97 -7.94 -1.44 -0.38
C SER A 97 -8.12 -0.98 -1.82
N ASN A 98 -7.78 0.28 -2.10
CA ASN A 98 -8.04 0.94 -3.38
C ASN A 98 -6.83 0.94 -4.32
N GLY A 99 -5.71 0.32 -3.92
CA GLY A 99 -4.55 0.25 -4.79
C GLY A 99 -3.26 -0.17 -4.10
N PHE A 100 -2.31 -0.58 -4.93
CA PHE A 100 -0.95 -0.92 -4.54
C PHE A 100 0.04 -0.30 -5.51
N LYS A 101 1.01 0.46 -5.01
CA LYS A 101 2.09 1.06 -5.81
C LYS A 101 3.42 0.89 -5.10
N ARG A 102 4.47 0.59 -5.88
CA ARG A 102 5.87 0.62 -5.44
C ARG A 102 6.61 1.63 -6.28
N ILE A 103 7.28 2.57 -5.63
CA ILE A 103 7.96 3.69 -6.25
C ILE A 103 9.45 3.56 -5.91
N PRO A 104 10.33 3.24 -6.87
CA PRO A 104 11.77 3.32 -6.65
C PRO A 104 12.17 4.79 -6.56
N ILE A 105 12.86 5.18 -5.48
CA ILE A 105 13.29 6.56 -5.24
C ILE A 105 14.77 6.56 -4.89
N GLY A 106 15.59 7.13 -5.77
CA GLY A 106 17.02 7.24 -5.54
C GLY A 106 17.38 8.19 -4.41
N THR A 107 18.62 8.12 -3.93
CA THR A 107 19.17 9.05 -2.94
C THR A 107 19.01 10.51 -3.37
N GLY A 108 18.45 11.35 -2.49
CA GLY A 108 18.22 12.77 -2.76
C GLY A 108 17.12 13.07 -3.77
N GLN A 109 16.43 12.05 -4.30
CA GLN A 109 15.42 12.21 -5.35
C GLN A 109 14.00 12.27 -4.80
N VAL A 110 13.07 12.65 -5.67
CA VAL A 110 11.64 12.72 -5.38
C VAL A 110 10.90 11.68 -6.20
N GLY A 111 10.13 10.84 -5.53
CA GLY A 111 9.15 9.95 -6.13
C GLY A 111 7.75 10.53 -6.01
N TYR A 112 6.87 10.16 -6.93
CA TYR A 112 5.49 10.62 -6.91
C TYR A 112 4.57 9.61 -7.58
N ALA A 113 3.30 9.64 -7.21
CA ALA A 113 2.25 8.84 -7.82
C ALA A 113 0.88 9.49 -7.66
N MET A 114 -0.01 9.20 -8.61
CA MET A 114 -1.46 9.39 -8.41
C MET A 114 -2.05 8.18 -7.72
N ILE A 115 -2.92 8.40 -6.75
CA ILE A 115 -3.64 7.35 -6.02
C ILE A 115 -5.08 7.77 -5.79
N SER A 116 -5.99 6.80 -5.67
CA SER A 116 -7.37 7.09 -5.24
C SER A 116 -7.37 7.57 -3.79
N LYS A 117 -8.25 8.50 -3.43
CA LYS A 117 -8.44 8.92 -2.04
C LYS A 117 -8.84 7.70 -1.18
N GLY A 118 -8.34 7.64 0.05
CA GLY A 118 -8.60 6.51 0.94
C GLY A 118 -7.57 6.31 2.04
N THR A 119 -7.69 5.20 2.76
CA THR A 119 -6.74 4.81 3.82
C THR A 119 -5.68 3.88 3.26
N TYR A 120 -4.41 4.22 3.52
CA TYR A 120 -3.26 3.48 3.03
C TYR A 120 -2.25 3.22 4.16
N THR A 121 -1.57 2.09 4.08
CA THR A 121 -0.30 1.85 4.76
C THR A 121 0.83 2.26 3.81
N LEU A 122 1.59 3.27 4.24
CA LEU A 122 2.82 3.72 3.61
C LEU A 122 3.99 2.99 4.27
N SER A 123 4.94 2.48 3.49
CA SER A 123 6.13 1.85 4.05
C SER A 123 7.35 1.94 3.15
N ALA A 124 8.52 2.04 3.75
CA ALA A 124 9.79 1.99 3.05
C ALA A 124 10.89 1.43 3.97
N ASN A 125 11.91 0.82 3.39
CA ASN A 125 13.17 0.58 4.09
C ASN A 125 14.16 1.69 3.69
N VAL A 126 14.48 2.56 4.64
CA VAL A 126 15.34 3.73 4.46
C VAL A 126 16.61 3.49 5.26
N CYS A 127 17.72 3.22 4.56
CA CYS A 127 19.01 2.90 5.18
C CYS A 127 18.91 1.90 6.35
N GLN A 128 18.26 0.74 6.13
CA GLN A 128 18.02 -0.35 7.10
C GLN A 128 16.97 -0.06 8.18
N LYS A 129 16.37 1.14 8.18
CA LYS A 129 15.27 1.50 9.08
C LYS A 129 13.94 1.34 8.36
N VAL A 130 12.99 0.70 9.01
CA VAL A 130 11.63 0.54 8.46
C VAL A 130 10.82 1.77 8.82
N TYR A 131 10.42 2.54 7.82
CA TYR A 131 9.33 3.48 7.91
C TYR A 131 8.02 2.74 7.63
N ARG A 132 7.01 2.92 8.50
CA ARG A 132 5.67 2.39 8.29
C ARG A 132 4.64 3.27 8.99
N GLU A 133 3.64 3.73 8.25
CA GLU A 133 2.58 4.60 8.76
C GLU A 133 1.27 4.30 8.06
N THR A 134 0.15 4.32 8.79
CA THR A 134 -1.19 4.27 8.20
C THR A 134 -1.78 5.67 8.19
N THR A 135 -2.15 6.17 7.01
CA THR A 135 -2.70 7.51 6.84
C THR A 135 -3.93 7.50 5.96
N ASN A 136 -4.82 8.47 6.17
CA ASN A 136 -5.98 8.71 5.32
C ASN A 136 -5.66 9.87 4.37
N ILE A 137 -5.55 9.55 3.08
CA ILE A 137 -5.16 10.49 2.03
C ILE A 137 -6.43 10.99 1.35
N ARG A 138 -6.74 12.28 1.58
CA ARG A 138 -7.92 12.97 1.01
C ARG A 138 -7.58 14.09 0.04
N SER A 139 -6.32 14.51 0.05
CA SER A 139 -5.76 15.58 -0.76
C SER A 139 -4.29 15.28 -1.03
N SER A 140 -3.65 16.11 -1.85
CA SER A 140 -2.24 16.01 -2.14
C SER A 140 -1.43 15.98 -0.84
N GLN A 141 -0.50 15.03 -0.73
CA GLN A 141 0.39 14.89 0.44
C GLN A 141 1.85 14.92 0.01
N GLN A 142 2.68 15.53 0.87
CA GLN A 142 4.12 15.50 0.74
C GLN A 142 4.75 14.90 1.99
N LEU A 143 5.62 13.91 1.79
CA LEU A 143 6.37 13.22 2.83
C LEU A 143 7.86 13.31 2.54
N SER A 144 8.68 13.52 3.56
CA SER A 144 10.14 13.45 3.45
C SER A 144 10.67 12.38 4.39
N LEU A 145 11.50 11.48 3.88
CA LEU A 145 12.11 10.39 4.62
C LEU A 145 13.62 10.60 4.72
N LYS A 146 14.19 10.42 5.91
CA LYS A 146 15.59 10.67 6.26
C LYS A 146 16.29 9.41 6.73
#